data_AF-A0A0N1B202-F1
#
_entry.id   AF-A0A0N1B202-F1
#
_cell.length_a   1.000
_cell.length_b   1.000
_cell.length_c   1.000
_cell.angle_alpha   90.00
_cell.angle_beta   90.00
_cell.angle_gamma   90.00
#
_symmetry.space_group_name_H-M   'P 1'
#
loop_
_entity.id
_entity.type
_entity.pdbx_description
1 polymer ?
#
loop_
_entity_poly.entity_id
_entity_poly.type
_entity_poly.pdbx_seq_one_letter_code
_entity_poly.pdbx_strand_id
1 'polypeptide(L)'
;MLQIRFARTTDRDAILDLLQEHAIDQSGWRLPLAWWLEQLRGPWAAPADPTALPPDEATMLVVSSGGGIVAVGTFTPAFGTRKAYPVWRVGQTVHSSEDLGILHAVQTLQLGHDVHGMSGLAILAALPDLATGAAPGALLASALRYLRAEVRPAATSQVFVRLRGVHAADGSSAFWQTLGRPFCPPTLSRLDASGLNQPHWKAGVAELLPRLPVYTAFLPQRAQAEIGHVDHALADFQQGLVQSGLRESGLVDLIDAGPVHIARWQELTV
;
A
#
# COMPACT_ATOMS: atom_id res chain seq x y z
N MET A 1 -0.69 1.45 -26.75
CA MET A 1 -1.93 1.24 -25.95
C MET A 1 -1.58 0.26 -24.84
N LEU A 2 -1.94 0.57 -23.59
CA LEU A 2 -1.73 -0.32 -22.45
C LEU A 2 -2.80 -1.42 -22.46
N GLN A 3 -2.38 -2.67 -22.29
CA GLN A 3 -3.27 -3.82 -22.11
C GLN A 3 -3.08 -4.37 -20.70
N ILE A 4 -4.16 -4.45 -19.93
CA ILE A 4 -4.15 -4.97 -18.56
C ILE A 4 -4.81 -6.35 -18.57
N ARG A 5 -4.22 -7.29 -17.83
CA ARG A 5 -4.79 -8.62 -17.58
C ARG A 5 -4.21 -9.23 -16.32
N PHE A 6 -4.83 -10.30 -15.84
CA PHE A 6 -4.18 -11.16 -14.86
C PHE A 6 -2.95 -11.85 -15.45
N ALA A 7 -1.94 -12.04 -14.59
CA ALA A 7 -0.70 -12.73 -14.94
C ALA A 7 -0.95 -14.19 -15.32
N ARG A 8 -0.09 -14.73 -16.17
CA ARG A 8 -0.05 -16.14 -16.60
C ARG A 8 1.29 -16.75 -16.23
N THR A 9 1.35 -18.07 -16.17
CA THR A 9 2.59 -18.78 -15.80
C THR A 9 3.76 -18.43 -16.72
N THR A 10 3.48 -18.14 -17.99
CA THR A 10 4.46 -17.72 -19.00
C THR A 10 5.00 -16.31 -18.78
N ASP A 11 4.36 -15.48 -17.97
CA ASP A 11 4.80 -14.12 -17.66
C ASP A 11 5.85 -14.08 -16.56
N ARG A 12 6.08 -15.21 -15.88
CA ARG A 12 6.86 -15.30 -14.65
C ARG A 12 8.23 -14.64 -14.79
N ASP A 13 9.00 -15.02 -15.78
CA ASP A 13 10.39 -14.55 -15.92
C ASP A 13 10.40 -13.03 -16.18
N ALA A 14 9.56 -12.55 -17.09
CA ALA A 14 9.45 -11.12 -17.39
C ALA A 14 8.96 -10.29 -16.18
N ILE A 15 8.08 -10.85 -15.34
CA ILE A 15 7.67 -10.20 -14.08
C ILE A 15 8.85 -10.11 -13.11
N LEU A 16 9.60 -11.19 -12.95
CA LEU A 16 10.74 -11.25 -12.03
C LEU A 16 11.85 -10.29 -12.46
N ASP A 17 12.15 -10.22 -13.76
CA ASP A 17 13.10 -9.28 -14.33
C ASP A 17 12.67 -7.83 -14.04
N LEU A 18 11.40 -7.51 -14.31
CA LEU A 18 10.86 -6.17 -14.05
C LEU A 18 10.88 -5.80 -12.57
N LEU A 19 10.55 -6.73 -11.66
CA LEU A 19 10.64 -6.51 -10.21
C LEU A 19 12.09 -6.30 -9.76
N GLN A 20 13.04 -7.03 -10.33
CA GLN A 20 14.45 -6.92 -9.96
C GLN A 20 15.07 -5.59 -10.41
N GLU A 21 14.66 -5.08 -11.57
CA GLU A 21 15.22 -3.86 -12.16
C GLU A 21 14.45 -2.60 -11.74
N HIS A 22 13.13 -2.71 -11.60
CA HIS A 22 12.21 -1.57 -11.55
C HIS A 22 11.16 -1.68 -10.45
N ALA A 23 11.38 -2.49 -9.41
CA ALA A 23 10.53 -2.48 -8.23
C ALA A 23 10.31 -1.04 -7.74
N ILE A 24 9.05 -0.62 -7.76
CA ILE A 24 8.54 0.55 -7.09
C ILE A 24 8.31 0.10 -5.65
N ASP A 25 9.41 -0.24 -4.99
CA ASP A 25 9.35 -0.95 -3.72
C ASP A 25 8.61 -0.11 -2.67
N GLN A 26 7.66 -0.72 -1.97
CA GLN A 26 6.91 -0.19 -0.84
C GLN A 26 7.71 -0.22 0.48
N SER A 27 9.05 -0.22 0.45
CA SER A 27 9.91 -0.21 1.65
C SER A 27 11.27 0.51 1.54
N GLY A 28 11.73 0.93 0.37
CA GLY A 28 13.04 1.55 0.15
C GLY A 28 14.21 0.59 0.00
N TRP A 29 13.94 -0.70 -0.12
CA TRP A 29 14.91 -1.77 -0.25
C TRP A 29 14.69 -2.49 -1.57
N ARG A 30 15.76 -2.78 -2.32
CA ARG A 30 15.68 -3.79 -3.38
C ARG A 30 15.41 -5.14 -2.70
N LEU A 31 14.14 -5.52 -2.60
CA LEU A 31 13.76 -6.79 -2.00
C LEU A 31 14.40 -7.91 -2.81
N PRO A 32 15.11 -8.87 -2.18
CA PRO A 32 15.75 -9.96 -2.89
C PRO A 32 14.73 -10.71 -3.76
N LEU A 33 15.13 -11.16 -4.94
CA LEU A 33 14.28 -11.98 -5.82
C LEU A 33 13.63 -13.17 -5.08
N ALA A 34 14.36 -13.77 -4.14
CA ALA A 34 13.87 -14.84 -3.26
C ALA A 34 12.63 -14.43 -2.43
N TRP A 35 12.53 -13.15 -2.05
CA TRP A 35 11.38 -12.60 -1.35
C TRP A 35 10.16 -12.52 -2.26
N TRP A 36 10.30 -11.95 -3.46
CA TRP A 36 9.22 -11.93 -4.46
C TRP A 36 8.75 -13.36 -4.79
N LEU A 37 9.69 -14.29 -4.94
CA LEU A 37 9.39 -15.71 -5.16
C LEU A 37 8.66 -16.38 -4.00
N GLU A 38 8.85 -15.93 -2.76
CA GLU A 38 8.14 -16.42 -1.58
C GLU A 38 6.75 -15.78 -1.43
N GLN A 39 6.62 -14.48 -1.72
CA GLN A 39 5.33 -13.76 -1.70
C GLN A 39 4.40 -14.18 -2.83
N LEU A 40 4.97 -14.42 -4.02
CA LEU A 40 4.25 -14.87 -5.20
C LEU A 40 4.08 -16.40 -5.20
N ARG A 41 4.17 -17.06 -4.02
CA ARG A 41 3.69 -18.44 -3.80
C ARG A 41 2.15 -18.49 -3.79
N GLY A 42 1.54 -17.92 -4.82
CA GLY A 42 0.15 -18.06 -5.23
C GLY A 42 0.14 -18.32 -6.74
N PRO A 43 -0.96 -18.76 -7.36
CA PRO A 43 -0.93 -19.21 -8.74
C PRO A 43 -0.41 -18.07 -9.66
N TRP A 44 0.76 -18.31 -10.27
CA TRP A 44 1.22 -17.59 -11.47
C TRP A 44 0.23 -17.77 -12.63
N ALA A 45 -0.68 -18.75 -12.50
CA ALA A 45 -1.77 -18.95 -13.43
C ALA A 45 -2.83 -17.86 -13.24
N ALA A 46 -3.37 -17.41 -14.37
CA ALA A 46 -4.53 -16.54 -14.38
C ALA A 46 -5.70 -17.23 -13.63
N PRO A 47 -6.53 -16.47 -12.92
CA PRO A 47 -7.72 -17.02 -12.29
C PRO A 47 -8.62 -17.68 -13.34
N ALA A 48 -9.19 -18.83 -13.00
CA ALA A 48 -10.15 -19.50 -13.88
C ALA A 48 -11.42 -18.66 -14.08
N ASP A 49 -11.82 -17.92 -13.04
CA ASP A 49 -12.96 -17.00 -13.05
C ASP A 49 -12.56 -15.68 -12.32
N PRO A 50 -12.33 -14.59 -13.07
CA PRO A 50 -12.10 -13.25 -12.53
C PRO A 50 -13.16 -12.70 -11.58
N THR A 51 -14.39 -13.24 -11.64
CA THR A 51 -15.51 -12.79 -10.81
C THR A 51 -15.59 -13.51 -9.46
N ALA A 52 -14.83 -14.60 -9.29
CA ALA A 52 -14.82 -15.46 -8.12
C ALA A 52 -13.43 -15.55 -7.47
N LEU A 53 -12.69 -14.43 -7.44
CA LEU A 53 -11.37 -14.36 -6.82
C LEU A 53 -11.44 -14.67 -5.30
N PRO A 54 -10.48 -15.42 -4.76
CA PRO A 54 -10.44 -15.73 -3.34
C PRO A 54 -10.27 -14.44 -2.50
N PRO A 55 -11.09 -14.25 -1.45
CA PRO A 55 -10.95 -13.09 -0.56
C PRO A 55 -9.64 -13.18 0.23
N ASP A 56 -9.05 -12.02 0.51
CA ASP A 56 -7.78 -11.84 1.24
C ASP A 56 -6.55 -12.50 0.58
N GLU A 57 -6.66 -12.84 -0.71
CA GLU A 57 -5.57 -13.39 -1.51
C GLU A 57 -5.25 -12.46 -2.69
N ALA A 58 -3.98 -12.08 -2.81
CA ALA A 58 -3.52 -11.20 -3.87
C ALA A 58 -3.40 -11.97 -5.19
N THR A 59 -4.03 -11.46 -6.24
CA THR A 59 -3.91 -11.95 -7.61
C THR A 59 -3.07 -10.97 -8.43
N MET A 60 -2.11 -11.48 -9.19
CA MET A 60 -1.16 -10.64 -9.92
C MET A 60 -1.75 -10.09 -11.23
N LEU A 61 -1.52 -8.81 -11.46
CA LEU A 61 -1.89 -8.07 -12.66
C LEU A 61 -0.64 -7.71 -13.44
N VAL A 62 -0.69 -7.84 -14.76
CA VAL A 62 0.36 -7.36 -15.66
C VAL A 62 -0.22 -6.33 -16.61
N VAL A 63 0.62 -5.35 -16.94
CA VAL A 63 0.33 -4.37 -17.98
C VAL A 63 1.36 -4.56 -19.07
N SER A 64 0.88 -4.73 -20.30
CA SER A 64 1.73 -4.89 -21.48
C SER A 64 1.55 -3.75 -22.48
N SER A 65 2.64 -3.42 -23.17
CA SER A 65 2.69 -2.46 -24.28
C SER A 65 3.73 -2.94 -25.29
N GLY A 66 3.43 -2.84 -26.59
CA GLY A 66 4.39 -3.23 -27.64
C GLY A 66 4.83 -4.70 -27.61
N GLY A 67 4.05 -5.58 -26.97
CA GLY A 67 4.36 -7.01 -26.83
C GLY A 67 5.18 -7.39 -25.58
N GLY A 68 5.64 -6.42 -24.79
CA GLY A 68 6.37 -6.65 -23.53
C GLY A 68 5.55 -6.29 -22.29
N ILE A 69 5.90 -6.87 -21.14
CA ILE A 69 5.37 -6.47 -19.83
C ILE A 69 6.09 -5.19 -19.39
N VAL A 70 5.32 -4.16 -19.07
CA VAL A 70 5.83 -2.81 -18.76
C VAL A 70 5.47 -2.36 -17.35
N ALA A 71 4.50 -3.02 -16.70
CA ALA A 71 4.22 -2.85 -15.27
C ALA A 71 3.63 -4.14 -14.69
N VAL A 72 3.80 -4.33 -13.39
CA VAL A 72 3.20 -5.41 -12.60
C VAL A 72 2.62 -4.86 -11.32
N GLY A 73 1.47 -5.40 -10.93
CA GLY A 73 0.75 -5.06 -9.72
C GLY A 73 0.04 -6.25 -9.12
N THR A 74 -0.67 -6.05 -8.02
CA THR A 74 -1.56 -7.04 -7.42
C THR A 74 -2.91 -6.42 -7.12
N PHE A 75 -3.92 -7.28 -7.17
CA PHE A 75 -5.28 -6.97 -6.75
C PHE A 75 -5.74 -8.00 -5.73
N THR A 76 -6.24 -7.53 -4.60
CA THR A 76 -6.89 -8.37 -3.60
C THR A 76 -8.36 -7.96 -3.52
N PRO A 77 -9.31 -8.89 -3.72
CA PRO A 77 -10.73 -8.54 -3.82
C PRO A 77 -11.30 -8.07 -2.48
N ALA A 78 -10.87 -8.62 -1.34
CA ALA A 78 -11.34 -8.20 -0.02
C ALA A 78 -10.26 -8.39 1.04
N PHE A 79 -9.63 -7.31 1.49
CA PHE A 79 -8.64 -7.34 2.57
C PHE A 79 -9.28 -7.62 3.93
N GLY A 80 -8.54 -8.23 4.86
CA GLY A 80 -8.98 -8.28 6.25
C GLY A 80 -9.95 -9.42 6.57
N THR A 81 -10.37 -10.23 5.60
CA THR A 81 -11.41 -11.26 5.80
C THR A 81 -10.87 -12.60 6.29
N ARG A 82 -9.57 -12.87 6.12
CA ARG A 82 -8.91 -14.06 6.69
C ARG A 82 -7.81 -13.67 7.67
N LYS A 83 -7.06 -12.62 7.36
CA LYS A 83 -5.98 -12.05 8.17
C LYS A 83 -6.24 -10.57 8.37
N ALA A 84 -6.06 -10.10 9.60
CA ALA A 84 -6.19 -8.68 9.91
C ALA A 84 -5.23 -7.85 9.05
N TYR A 85 -5.75 -6.77 8.45
CA TYR A 85 -4.94 -5.77 7.74
C TYR A 85 -4.98 -4.44 8.52
N PRO A 86 -4.03 -4.25 9.44
CA PRO A 86 -4.00 -3.09 10.32
C PRO A 86 -3.50 -1.84 9.59
N VAL A 87 -4.09 -0.70 9.92
CA VAL A 87 -3.69 0.64 9.46
C VAL A 87 -3.73 1.61 10.64
N TRP A 88 -3.00 2.71 10.55
CA TRP A 88 -3.15 3.83 11.47
C TRP A 88 -4.19 4.81 10.95
N ARG A 89 -5.17 5.16 11.78
CA ARG A 89 -6.05 6.30 11.54
C ARG A 89 -5.39 7.56 12.08
N VAL A 90 -5.16 8.53 11.21
CA VAL A 90 -4.72 9.88 11.58
C VAL A 90 -5.93 10.67 12.04
N GLY A 91 -5.90 11.10 13.30
CA GLY A 91 -6.94 11.91 13.92
C GLY A 91 -6.36 13.11 14.63
N GLN A 92 -7.19 13.76 15.45
CA GLN A 92 -6.78 14.90 16.25
C GLN A 92 -7.51 14.89 17.59
N THR A 93 -6.78 15.23 18.65
CA THR A 93 -7.36 15.56 19.96
C THR A 93 -7.22 17.06 20.19
N VAL A 94 -8.25 17.71 20.70
CA VAL A 94 -8.22 19.14 21.07
C VAL A 94 -8.19 19.25 22.59
N HIS A 95 -7.13 19.85 23.11
CA HIS A 95 -7.02 20.23 24.51
C HIS A 95 -7.54 21.66 24.67
N SER A 96 -8.55 21.83 25.52
CA SER A 96 -9.08 23.14 25.88
C SER A 96 -8.93 23.35 27.38
N SER A 97 -8.34 24.49 27.76
CA SER A 97 -8.23 24.95 29.14
C SER A 97 -8.57 26.42 29.16
N GLU A 98 -9.76 26.74 29.67
CA GLU A 98 -10.25 28.12 29.78
C GLU A 98 -9.37 28.94 30.71
N ASP A 99 -9.00 28.39 31.87
CA ASP A 99 -8.14 29.05 32.86
C ASP A 99 -6.77 29.46 32.30
N LEU A 100 -6.21 28.67 31.38
CA LEU A 100 -4.94 28.96 30.72
C LEU A 100 -5.11 29.70 29.39
N GLY A 101 -6.35 29.91 28.92
CA GLY A 101 -6.63 30.44 27.59
C GLY A 101 -6.09 29.56 26.45
N ILE A 102 -5.97 28.25 26.68
CA ILE A 102 -5.37 27.31 25.72
C ILE A 102 -6.49 26.61 24.95
N LEU A 103 -6.38 26.65 23.63
CA LEU A 103 -7.06 25.76 22.71
C LEU A 103 -6.01 25.17 21.76
N HIS A 104 -5.62 23.92 21.99
CA HIS A 104 -4.50 23.29 21.31
C HIS A 104 -4.88 21.96 20.70
N ALA A 105 -4.77 21.88 19.38
CA ALA A 105 -4.99 20.68 18.59
C ALA A 105 -3.69 19.87 18.47
N VAL A 106 -3.74 18.57 18.75
CA VAL A 106 -2.62 17.65 18.59
C VAL A 106 -3.05 16.46 17.74
N GLN A 107 -2.26 16.15 16.70
CA GLN A 107 -2.49 14.99 15.84
C GLN A 107 -2.29 13.68 16.63
N THR A 108 -3.13 12.69 16.34
CA THR A 108 -3.10 11.37 16.98
C THR A 108 -3.10 10.25 15.94
N LEU A 109 -2.56 9.09 16.31
CA LEU A 109 -2.61 7.85 15.53
C LEU A 109 -3.37 6.80 16.32
N GLN A 110 -4.41 6.24 15.73
CA GLN A 110 -5.20 5.17 16.33
C GLN A 110 -5.09 3.91 15.48
N LEU A 111 -4.66 2.81 16.08
CA LEU A 111 -4.60 1.52 15.38
C LEU A 111 -6.02 1.05 15.05
N GLY A 112 -6.23 0.64 13.81
CA GLY A 112 -7.53 0.22 13.29
C GLY A 112 -7.43 -0.80 12.15
N HIS A 113 -8.60 -1.17 11.63
CA HIS A 113 -8.77 -2.13 10.52
C HIS A 113 -9.74 -1.58 9.49
N ASP A 114 -9.68 -0.27 9.27
CA ASP A 114 -10.66 0.51 8.50
C ASP A 114 -10.79 0.06 7.04
N VAL A 115 -9.79 -0.64 6.50
CA VAL A 115 -9.81 -1.21 5.13
C VAL A 115 -10.40 -2.62 5.05
N HIS A 116 -10.93 -3.16 6.17
CA HIS A 116 -11.55 -4.48 6.19
C HIS A 116 -12.69 -4.58 5.17
N GLY A 117 -12.65 -5.65 4.36
CA GLY A 117 -13.62 -5.95 3.32
C GLY A 117 -13.48 -5.10 2.05
N MET A 118 -12.56 -4.13 2.00
CA MET A 118 -12.26 -3.36 0.79
C MET A 118 -11.40 -4.13 -0.19
N SER A 119 -11.61 -3.88 -1.48
CA SER A 119 -10.63 -4.29 -2.49
C SER A 119 -9.39 -3.42 -2.37
N GLY A 120 -8.22 -3.94 -2.74
CA GLY A 120 -7.03 -3.11 -2.84
C GLY A 120 -6.18 -3.44 -4.05
N LEU A 121 -5.58 -2.38 -4.59
CA LEU A 121 -4.68 -2.41 -5.73
C LEU A 121 -3.30 -1.92 -5.29
N ALA A 122 -2.27 -2.65 -5.67
CA ALA A 122 -0.88 -2.23 -5.51
C ALA A 122 -0.15 -2.32 -6.84
N ILE A 123 0.59 -1.28 -7.21
CA ILE A 123 1.58 -1.37 -8.29
C ILE A 123 2.92 -1.71 -7.64
N LEU A 124 3.57 -2.78 -8.15
CA LEU A 124 4.80 -3.32 -7.57
C LEU A 124 6.03 -2.89 -8.36
N ALA A 125 5.92 -2.80 -9.68
CA ALA A 125 6.98 -2.29 -10.56
C ALA A 125 6.38 -1.71 -11.84
N ALA A 126 7.04 -0.70 -12.41
CA ALA A 126 6.75 -0.19 -13.74
C ALA A 126 8.04 0.33 -14.38
N LEU A 127 8.14 0.24 -15.70
CA LEU A 127 9.24 0.84 -16.44
C LEU A 127 9.32 2.35 -16.17
N PRO A 128 10.51 2.98 -16.22
CA PRO A 128 10.71 4.39 -15.89
C PRO A 128 9.76 5.35 -16.64
N ASP A 129 9.49 5.07 -17.91
CA ASP A 129 8.59 5.87 -18.76
C ASP A 129 7.13 5.82 -18.30
N LEU A 130 6.75 4.79 -17.53
CA LEU A 130 5.43 4.66 -16.91
C LEU A 130 5.41 5.08 -15.44
N ALA A 131 6.58 5.43 -14.88
CA ALA A 131 6.74 5.83 -13.49
C ALA A 131 6.81 7.35 -13.29
N THR A 132 6.80 8.14 -14.37
CA THR A 132 6.98 9.60 -14.32
C THR A 132 5.94 10.37 -15.14
N GLY A 133 5.70 11.64 -14.77
CA GLY A 133 4.77 12.54 -15.43
C GLY A 133 3.32 12.06 -15.34
N ALA A 134 2.58 12.13 -16.44
CA ALA A 134 1.17 11.71 -16.48
C ALA A 134 0.97 10.18 -16.61
N ALA A 135 2.04 9.44 -16.92
CA ALA A 135 1.95 8.01 -17.22
C ALA A 135 1.54 7.14 -16.01
N PRO A 136 2.00 7.39 -14.77
CA PRO A 136 1.52 6.70 -13.57
C PRO A 136 0.00 6.78 -13.39
N GLY A 137 -0.57 7.96 -13.58
CA GLY A 137 -2.02 8.17 -13.50
C GLY A 137 -2.76 7.39 -14.58
N ALA A 138 -2.27 7.42 -15.82
CA ALA A 138 -2.85 6.63 -16.91
C ALA A 138 -2.77 5.11 -16.65
N LEU A 139 -1.67 4.63 -16.08
CA LEU A 139 -1.47 3.24 -15.69
C LEU A 139 -2.50 2.83 -14.62
N LEU A 140 -2.60 3.61 -13.53
CA LEU A 140 -3.55 3.37 -12.44
C LEU A 140 -5.00 3.41 -12.93
N ALA A 141 -5.36 4.43 -13.70
CA ALA A 141 -6.70 4.57 -14.26
C ALA A 141 -7.07 3.37 -15.13
N SER A 142 -6.14 2.91 -15.98
CA SER A 142 -6.39 1.77 -16.86
C SER A 142 -6.54 0.46 -16.05
N ALA A 143 -5.73 0.27 -15.00
CA ALA A 143 -5.84 -0.89 -14.12
C ALA A 143 -7.17 -0.91 -13.35
N LEU A 144 -7.59 0.23 -12.80
CA LEU A 144 -8.87 0.38 -12.09
C LEU A 144 -10.06 0.16 -13.02
N ARG A 145 -10.00 0.65 -14.26
CA ARG A 145 -11.03 0.43 -15.28
C ARG A 145 -11.16 -1.05 -15.64
N TYR A 146 -10.03 -1.72 -15.88
CA TYR A 146 -9.99 -3.15 -16.14
C TYR A 146 -10.62 -3.93 -14.97
N LEU A 147 -10.20 -3.64 -13.73
CA LEU A 147 -10.71 -4.31 -12.54
C LEU A 147 -12.22 -4.09 -12.38
N ARG A 148 -12.71 -2.86 -12.55
CA ARG A 148 -14.14 -2.56 -12.46
C ARG A 148 -14.99 -3.35 -13.47
N ALA A 149 -14.42 -3.69 -14.63
CA ALA A 149 -15.10 -4.47 -15.66
C ALA A 149 -15.02 -5.99 -15.40
N GLU A 150 -13.88 -6.49 -14.94
CA GLU A 150 -13.58 -7.92 -14.86
C GLU A 150 -13.86 -8.55 -13.50
N VAL A 151 -13.81 -7.78 -12.42
CA VAL A 151 -13.98 -8.30 -11.05
C VAL A 151 -15.32 -7.91 -10.47
N ARG A 152 -15.87 -8.77 -9.61
CA ARG A 152 -17.03 -8.41 -8.81
C ARG A 152 -16.60 -7.52 -7.64
N PRO A 153 -17.34 -6.43 -7.34
CA PRO A 153 -17.04 -5.61 -6.17
C PRO A 153 -17.01 -6.44 -4.89
N ALA A 154 -16.07 -6.11 -4.01
CA ALA A 154 -16.03 -6.62 -2.64
C ALA A 154 -17.31 -6.29 -1.87
N ALA A 155 -17.44 -6.87 -0.68
CA ALA A 155 -18.54 -6.56 0.24
C ALA A 155 -18.72 -5.05 0.49
N THR A 156 -17.64 -4.25 0.51
CA THR A 156 -17.70 -2.82 0.86
C THR A 156 -17.85 -1.86 -0.33
N SER A 157 -17.96 -2.33 -1.57
CA SER A 157 -18.03 -1.46 -2.78
C SER A 157 -16.93 -0.38 -2.88
N GLN A 158 -15.85 -0.53 -2.12
CA GLN A 158 -14.73 0.40 -2.05
C GLN A 158 -13.43 -0.28 -2.48
N VAL A 159 -12.55 0.53 -3.06
CA VAL A 159 -11.18 0.17 -3.39
C VAL A 159 -10.23 1.12 -2.69
N PHE A 160 -9.10 0.60 -2.20
CA PHE A 160 -8.02 1.42 -1.72
C PHE A 160 -6.72 1.17 -2.49
N VAL A 161 -5.89 2.20 -2.55
CA VAL A 161 -4.51 2.11 -3.00
C VAL A 161 -3.63 2.67 -1.90
N ARG A 162 -2.62 1.90 -1.51
CA ARG A 162 -1.59 2.34 -0.57
C ARG A 162 -0.39 2.83 -1.37
N LEU A 163 0.05 4.04 -1.10
CA LEU A 163 1.34 4.52 -1.58
C LEU A 163 2.38 4.38 -0.47
N ARG A 164 3.61 4.16 -0.89
CA ARG A 164 4.75 4.05 0.02
C ARG A 164 5.00 5.39 0.70
N GLY A 165 5.28 5.32 2.00
CA GLY A 165 5.71 6.45 2.79
C GLY A 165 7.14 6.89 2.53
N VAL A 166 7.53 8.00 3.14
CA VAL A 166 8.90 8.53 3.04
C VAL A 166 9.89 7.56 3.67
N HIS A 167 11.00 7.30 2.97
CA HIS A 167 12.15 6.59 3.50
C HIS A 167 13.43 7.40 3.26
N ALA A 168 14.44 7.15 4.09
CA ALA A 168 15.78 7.65 3.86
C ALA A 168 16.46 6.93 2.68
N ALA A 169 17.59 7.47 2.22
CA ALA A 169 18.38 6.88 1.14
C ALA A 169 18.92 5.48 1.46
N ASP A 170 19.07 5.17 2.75
CA ASP A 170 19.44 3.83 3.21
C ASP A 170 18.25 2.88 3.31
N GLY A 171 17.03 3.28 2.92
CA GLY A 171 15.80 2.50 3.01
C GLY A 171 15.12 2.53 4.38
N SER A 172 15.64 3.27 5.38
CA SER A 172 15.01 3.33 6.70
C SER A 172 13.80 4.27 6.74
N SER A 173 12.75 3.90 7.48
CA SER A 173 11.64 4.80 7.85
C SER A 173 11.84 5.31 9.28
N ALA A 174 11.87 6.63 9.48
CA ALA A 174 11.99 7.19 10.83
C ALA A 174 10.71 6.93 11.65
N PHE A 175 9.56 6.90 10.99
CA PHE A 175 8.29 6.49 11.59
C PHE A 175 8.37 5.08 12.17
N TRP A 176 8.79 4.08 11.38
CA TRP A 176 8.94 2.70 11.87
C TRP A 176 9.90 2.61 13.05
N GLN A 177 11.07 3.25 12.94
CA GLN A 177 12.10 3.21 13.98
C GLN A 177 11.62 3.83 15.30
N THR A 178 10.73 4.82 15.23
CA THR A 178 10.22 5.51 16.41
C THR A 178 9.02 4.81 17.01
N LEU A 179 8.01 4.49 16.20
CA LEU A 179 6.73 4.03 16.71
C LEU A 179 6.67 2.50 16.78
N GLY A 180 7.03 1.81 15.70
CA GLY A 180 6.81 0.38 15.60
C GLY A 180 7.92 -0.45 16.24
N ARG A 181 9.18 -0.16 15.89
CA ARG A 181 10.37 -0.89 16.31
C ARG A 181 10.47 -1.11 17.82
N PRO A 182 10.16 -0.15 18.71
CA PRO A 182 10.27 -0.35 20.16
C PRO A 182 9.39 -1.46 20.73
N PHE A 183 8.29 -1.82 20.04
CA PHE A 183 7.39 -2.90 20.46
C PHE A 183 7.82 -4.27 19.93
N CYS A 184 8.82 -4.34 19.04
CA CYS A 184 9.27 -5.59 18.44
C CYS A 184 10.50 -6.16 19.18
N PRO A 185 10.44 -7.40 19.73
CA PRO A 185 11.59 -8.03 20.38
C PRO A 185 12.72 -8.38 19.38
N PRO A 186 13.97 -8.57 19.86
CA PRO A 186 15.16 -8.93 19.07
C PRO A 186 14.92 -9.99 17.97
N THR A 187 14.14 -11.03 18.29
CA THR A 187 13.82 -12.14 17.39
C THR A 187 12.92 -11.71 16.22
N LEU A 188 11.98 -10.81 16.47
CA LEU A 188 11.09 -10.22 15.47
C LEU A 188 11.85 -9.12 14.69
N SER A 189 12.68 -8.33 15.36
CA SER A 189 13.50 -7.29 14.73
C SER A 189 14.63 -7.75 13.80
N ARG A 190 14.96 -9.05 13.81
CA ARG A 190 15.90 -9.70 12.89
C ARG A 190 15.27 -10.07 11.55
N LEU A 191 13.94 -10.01 11.44
CA LEU A 191 13.33 -9.89 10.13
C LEU A 191 13.82 -8.56 9.57
N ASP A 192 14.72 -8.68 8.60
CA ASP A 192 15.16 -7.59 7.76
C ASP A 192 13.94 -6.90 7.12
N ALA A 193 14.15 -5.77 6.46
CA ALA A 193 13.07 -5.02 5.83
C ALA A 193 12.21 -5.85 4.85
N SER A 194 12.72 -6.99 4.37
CA SER A 194 11.95 -7.95 3.58
C SER A 194 10.83 -8.62 4.40
N GLY A 195 11.06 -8.97 5.66
CA GLY A 195 10.01 -9.52 6.53
C GLY A 195 8.89 -8.53 6.89
N LEU A 196 9.17 -7.21 6.85
CA LEU A 196 8.25 -6.16 7.36
C LEU A 196 6.97 -5.97 6.52
N ASN A 197 6.98 -6.37 5.25
CA ASN A 197 5.84 -6.21 4.34
C ASN A 197 5.02 -7.50 4.15
N GLN A 198 5.34 -8.58 4.85
CA GLN A 198 4.53 -9.81 4.83
C GLN A 198 3.16 -9.52 5.49
N PRO A 199 2.01 -9.86 4.87
CA PRO A 199 0.70 -9.67 5.50
C PRO A 199 0.56 -10.41 6.86
N HIS A 200 1.19 -11.58 6.99
CA HIS A 200 1.22 -12.34 8.24
C HIS A 200 2.06 -11.65 9.33
N TRP A 201 3.09 -10.92 8.92
CA TRP A 201 3.92 -10.14 9.81
C TRP A 201 3.19 -8.90 10.29
N LYS A 202 2.52 -8.15 9.39
CA LYS A 202 1.76 -6.94 9.76
C LYS A 202 0.68 -7.28 10.79
N ALA A 203 -0.04 -8.39 10.61
CA ALA A 203 -1.01 -8.87 11.59
C ALA A 203 -0.34 -9.16 12.94
N GLY A 204 0.77 -9.92 12.96
CA GLY A 204 1.49 -10.24 14.20
C GLY A 204 2.14 -9.03 14.89
N VAL A 205 2.67 -8.07 14.14
CA VAL A 205 3.21 -6.82 14.68
C VAL A 205 2.12 -5.96 15.27
N ALA A 206 0.97 -5.85 14.60
CA ALA A 206 -0.13 -5.04 15.12
C ALA A 206 -0.67 -5.53 16.46
N GLU A 207 -0.52 -6.82 16.79
CA GLU A 207 -0.83 -7.33 18.12
C GLU A 207 0.09 -6.77 19.22
N LEU A 208 1.30 -6.34 18.86
CA LEU A 208 2.29 -5.76 19.77
C LEU A 208 2.17 -4.23 19.88
N LEU A 209 1.52 -3.59 18.91
CA LEU A 209 1.41 -2.14 18.81
C LEU A 209 0.36 -1.56 19.78
N PRO A 210 0.51 -0.29 20.19
CA PRO A 210 -0.40 0.33 21.14
C PRO A 210 -1.83 0.42 20.57
N ARG A 211 -2.81 0.01 21.38
CA ARG A 211 -4.24 0.07 21.04
C ARG A 211 -4.90 1.40 21.38
N LEU A 212 -4.28 2.22 22.21
CA LEU A 212 -4.75 3.55 22.57
C LEU A 212 -4.20 4.60 21.57
N PRO A 213 -4.85 5.77 21.44
CA PRO A 213 -4.36 6.82 20.57
C PRO A 213 -2.93 7.24 20.97
N VAL A 214 -2.03 7.26 19.99
CA VAL A 214 -0.67 7.77 20.14
C VAL A 214 -0.65 9.23 19.72
N TYR A 215 -0.29 10.12 20.65
CA TYR A 215 -0.04 11.52 20.31
C TYR A 215 1.23 11.62 19.48
N THR A 216 1.14 12.21 18.30
CA THR A 216 2.32 12.36 17.43
C THR A 216 3.35 13.32 18.03
N ALA A 217 2.94 14.16 18.98
CA ALA A 217 3.82 15.00 19.78
C ALA A 217 4.89 14.21 20.58
N PHE A 218 4.68 12.91 20.84
CA PHE A 218 5.69 12.05 21.45
C PHE A 218 6.74 11.53 20.46
N LEU A 219 6.52 11.69 19.16
CA LEU A 219 7.45 11.25 18.11
C LEU A 219 8.45 12.37 17.81
N PRO A 220 9.70 12.07 17.42
CA PRO A 220 10.62 13.07 16.88
C PRO A 220 10.03 13.76 15.65
N GLN A 221 10.37 15.03 15.43
CA GLN A 221 9.85 15.84 14.33
C GLN A 221 10.01 15.15 12.96
N ARG A 222 11.11 14.44 12.74
CA ARG A 222 11.34 13.67 11.52
C ARG A 222 10.26 12.61 11.29
N ALA A 223 9.91 11.82 12.31
CA ALA A 223 8.87 10.80 12.20
C ALA A 223 7.47 11.43 12.02
N GLN A 224 7.22 12.60 12.63
CA GLN A 224 5.97 13.33 12.42
C GLN A 224 5.82 13.79 10.96
N ALA A 225 6.91 14.26 10.35
CA ALA A 225 6.93 14.75 8.96
C ALA A 225 6.73 13.65 7.90
N GLU A 226 6.93 12.37 8.25
CA GLU A 226 6.70 11.24 7.34
C GLU A 226 5.21 10.84 7.28
N ILE A 227 4.39 11.19 8.29
CA ILE A 227 3.01 10.73 8.40
C ILE A 227 2.16 11.26 7.25
N GLY A 228 1.60 10.34 6.46
CA GLY A 228 0.71 10.64 5.35
C GLY A 228 1.41 11.16 4.09
N HIS A 229 2.74 11.22 4.09
CA HIS A 229 3.52 11.71 2.97
C HIS A 229 4.06 10.57 2.13
N VAL A 230 4.01 10.71 0.80
CA VAL A 230 4.56 9.74 -0.13
C VAL A 230 6.07 9.90 -0.29
N ASP A 231 6.76 8.81 -0.63
CA ASP A 231 8.12 8.91 -1.17
C ASP A 231 8.13 9.85 -2.41
N HIS A 232 9.13 10.71 -2.53
CA HIS A 232 9.21 11.69 -3.63
C HIS A 232 9.13 11.03 -5.02
N ALA A 233 9.62 9.80 -5.16
CA ALA A 233 9.51 9.04 -6.41
C ALA A 233 8.07 8.70 -6.81
N LEU A 234 7.10 8.86 -5.91
CA LEU A 234 5.68 8.52 -6.09
C LEU A 234 4.75 9.73 -6.18
N ALA A 235 5.28 10.95 -6.21
CA ALA A 235 4.46 12.15 -6.29
C ALA A 235 3.50 12.10 -7.50
N ASP A 236 4.00 11.68 -8.66
CA ASP A 236 3.21 11.54 -9.89
C ASP A 236 2.15 10.43 -9.80
N PHE A 237 2.47 9.32 -9.11
CA PHE A 237 1.50 8.27 -8.80
C PHE A 237 0.37 8.79 -7.92
N GLN A 238 0.67 9.58 -6.88
CA GLN A 238 -0.33 10.19 -6.00
C GLN A 238 -1.26 11.11 -6.78
N GLN A 239 -0.71 12.00 -7.62
CA GLN A 239 -1.52 12.87 -8.47
C GLN A 239 -2.43 12.05 -9.39
N GLY A 240 -1.92 10.96 -9.97
CA GLY A 240 -2.68 10.03 -10.79
C GLY A 240 -3.86 9.37 -10.05
N LEU A 241 -3.68 8.98 -8.79
CA LEU A 241 -4.75 8.44 -7.95
C LEU A 241 -5.86 9.46 -7.72
N VAL A 242 -5.47 10.70 -7.39
CA VAL A 242 -6.42 11.80 -7.15
C VAL A 242 -7.22 12.11 -8.41
N GLN A 243 -6.56 12.18 -9.57
CA GLN A 243 -7.22 12.39 -10.86
C GLN A 243 -8.18 11.23 -11.24
N SER A 244 -7.89 10.01 -10.77
CA SER A 244 -8.72 8.83 -10.96
C SER A 244 -9.92 8.74 -10.00
N GLY A 245 -10.07 9.72 -9.09
CA GLY A 245 -11.19 9.80 -8.13
C GLY A 245 -10.90 9.18 -6.76
N LEU A 246 -9.69 8.70 -6.49
CA LEU A 246 -9.30 8.31 -5.14
C LEU A 246 -8.98 9.52 -4.28
N ARG A 247 -9.41 9.49 -3.03
CA ARG A 247 -9.17 10.56 -2.05
C ARG A 247 -8.31 10.07 -0.91
N GLU A 248 -7.54 10.97 -0.32
CA GLU A 248 -6.89 10.73 0.97
C GLU A 248 -7.94 10.33 2.01
N SER A 249 -7.68 9.25 2.75
CA SER A 249 -8.65 8.70 3.71
C SER A 249 -8.36 9.05 5.17
N GLY A 250 -7.26 9.76 5.45
CA GLY A 250 -6.73 9.90 6.80
C GLY A 250 -6.25 8.56 7.40
N LEU A 251 -5.97 7.57 6.56
CA LEU A 251 -5.37 6.31 6.97
C LEU A 251 -3.93 6.23 6.43
N VAL A 252 -3.02 5.68 7.21
CA VAL A 252 -1.63 5.49 6.83
C VAL A 252 -1.15 4.08 7.14
N ASP A 253 -0.14 3.62 6.40
CA ASP A 253 0.45 2.30 6.60
C ASP A 253 1.04 2.12 8.00
N LEU A 254 1.01 0.88 8.48
CA LEU A 254 1.55 0.50 9.78
C LEU A 254 3.06 0.76 9.93
N ILE A 255 3.82 0.62 8.83
CA ILE A 255 5.28 0.58 8.83
C ILE A 255 5.87 1.93 8.45
N ASP A 256 5.49 2.48 7.31
CA ASP A 256 6.13 3.68 6.74
C ASP A 256 5.28 4.94 6.84
N ALA A 257 4.08 4.83 7.43
CA ALA A 257 3.07 5.89 7.46
C ALA A 257 2.72 6.48 6.08
N GLY A 258 2.91 5.70 5.00
CA GLY A 258 2.50 6.07 3.67
C GLY A 258 0.98 6.19 3.56
N PRO A 259 0.46 7.14 2.76
CA PRO A 259 -0.97 7.42 2.71
C PRO A 259 -1.75 6.32 2.00
N VAL A 260 -2.93 6.03 2.55
CA VAL A 260 -3.95 5.21 1.91
C VAL A 260 -4.96 6.13 1.24
N HIS A 261 -5.23 5.85 -0.03
CA HIS A 261 -6.25 6.54 -0.81
C HIS A 261 -7.41 5.59 -1.05
N ILE A 262 -8.65 6.08 -0.91
CA ILE A 262 -9.87 5.27 -1.03
C ILE A 262 -10.82 5.91 -2.04
N ALA A 263 -11.53 5.08 -2.79
CA ALA A 263 -12.70 5.48 -3.56
C ALA A 263 -13.81 4.44 -3.43
N ARG A 264 -15.06 4.85 -3.67
CA ARG A 264 -16.08 3.89 -4.09
C ARG A 264 -15.88 3.55 -5.55
N TRP A 265 -16.11 2.30 -5.96
CA TRP A 265 -15.99 1.88 -7.35
C TRP A 265 -16.82 2.75 -8.33
N GLN A 266 -17.94 3.29 -7.86
CA GLN A 266 -18.84 4.15 -8.64
C GLN A 266 -18.32 5.58 -8.80
N GLU A 267 -17.43 6.04 -7.92
CA GLU A 267 -16.87 7.40 -7.90
C GLU A 267 -15.59 7.51 -8.75
N LEU A 268 -15.03 6.40 -9.20
CA LEU A 268 -13.85 6.40 -10.06
C LEU A 268 -14.18 7.00 -11.43
N THR A 269 -13.37 7.97 -11.85
CA THR A 269 -13.48 8.72 -13.12
C THR A 269 -12.81 8.02 -14.30
N VAL A 270 -12.48 6.74 -14.13
CA VAL A 270 -11.64 5.94 -15.03
C VAL A 270 -12.44 5.21 -16.09
#